data_AF-A0A6J7GW25-F1
#
_entry.id   AF-A0A6J7GW25-F1
#
_cell.length_a   1.000
_cell.length_b   1.000
_cell.length_c   1.000
_cell.angle_alpha   90.00
_cell.angle_beta   90.00
_cell.angle_gamma   90.00
#
_symmetry.space_group_name_H-M   'P 1'
#
loop_
_entity.id
_entity.type
_entity.pdbx_description
1 polymer ?
#
loop_
_entity_poly.entity_id
_entity_poly.type
_entity_poly.pdbx_seq_one_letter_code
_entity_poly.pdbx_strand_id
1 'polypeptide(L)'
;MSPAQVEVLANMGDNRITLTACHPKYSAKQRIVVHGVLKTPTAAAAPVVATAPSPPTPDKASAQFDEGQAGDSKALTTSLLFGAAAAAVALAAWLLGKFLRKWPIYVLATPAILVLIWFGYVYMDRYLPTL
;
A
#
# COMPACT_ATOMS: atom_id res chain seq x y z
N MET A 1 -17.29 3.77 19.99
CA MET A 1 -18.58 4.02 19.29
C MET A 1 -18.84 2.89 18.29
N SER A 2 -20.06 2.77 17.74
CA SER A 2 -20.32 1.76 16.71
C SER A 2 -19.65 2.14 15.37
N PRO A 3 -19.23 1.19 14.53
CA PRO A 3 -18.59 1.50 13.25
C PRO A 3 -19.49 2.24 12.24
N ALA A 4 -20.82 2.18 12.42
CA ALA A 4 -21.80 2.80 11.51
C ALA A 4 -22.09 4.27 11.82
N GLN A 5 -21.58 4.80 12.93
CA GLN A 5 -21.84 6.18 13.35
C GLN A 5 -20.92 7.17 12.64
N VAL A 6 -21.36 7.64 11.47
CA VAL A 6 -20.63 8.60 10.61
C VAL A 6 -20.81 10.06 11.03
N GLU A 7 -21.79 10.36 11.90
CA GLU A 7 -22.05 11.70 12.45
C GLU A 7 -20.80 12.34 13.06
N VAL A 8 -19.89 11.51 13.57
CA VAL A 8 -18.64 11.95 14.20
C VAL A 8 -17.67 12.62 13.20
N LEU A 9 -17.88 12.39 11.90
CA LEU A 9 -17.13 13.03 10.81
C LEU A 9 -17.83 14.29 10.27
N ALA A 10 -19.03 14.61 10.75
CA ALA A 10 -19.77 15.78 10.30
C ALA A 10 -19.04 17.08 10.69
N ASN A 11 -19.32 18.15 9.95
CA ASN A 11 -18.82 19.47 10.29
C ASN A 11 -19.56 19.99 11.54
N MET A 12 -18.83 20.19 12.64
CA MET A 12 -19.36 20.60 13.94
C MET A 12 -19.29 22.12 14.17
N GLY A 13 -18.94 22.92 13.16
CA GLY A 13 -18.89 24.38 13.24
C GLY A 13 -17.63 24.96 13.89
N ASP A 14 -16.67 24.13 14.29
CA ASP A 14 -15.39 24.53 14.86
C ASP A 14 -14.20 23.97 14.07
N ASN A 15 -13.02 24.57 14.27
CA ASN A 15 -11.77 24.13 13.65
C ASN A 15 -11.23 22.89 14.38
N ARG A 16 -11.88 21.74 14.18
CA ARG A 16 -11.50 20.46 14.80
C ARG A 16 -10.96 19.45 13.79
N ILE A 17 -10.04 18.62 14.27
CA ILE A 17 -9.56 17.43 13.56
C ILE A 17 -10.11 16.14 14.17
N THR A 18 -10.69 15.34 13.28
CA THR A 18 -11.27 13.98 13.34
C THR A 18 -10.31 12.78 13.30
N LEU A 19 -9.72 12.26 14.39
CA LEU A 19 -8.94 11.00 14.28
C LEU A 19 -9.80 9.78 14.63
N THR A 20 -9.96 8.84 13.69
CA THR A 20 -10.71 7.59 13.89
C THR A 20 -9.86 6.35 13.62
N ALA A 21 -9.93 5.35 14.49
CA ALA A 21 -9.32 4.04 14.24
C ALA A 21 -10.19 2.88 14.75
N CYS A 22 -9.86 1.65 14.33
CA CYS A 22 -10.52 0.43 14.79
C CYS A 22 -10.22 0.14 16.27
N HIS A 23 -11.23 -0.33 17.00
CA HIS A 23 -11.12 -0.66 18.42
C HIS A 23 -12.06 -1.82 18.79
N PRO A 24 -11.69 -2.71 19.74
CA PRO A 24 -10.36 -2.97 20.26
C PRO A 24 -9.43 -3.58 19.20
N LYS A 25 -8.14 -3.70 19.53
CA LYS A 25 -7.12 -4.31 18.65
C LYS A 25 -7.58 -5.69 18.16
N TYR A 26 -7.43 -5.95 16.87
CA TYR A 26 -7.84 -7.20 16.18
C TYR A 26 -9.34 -7.55 16.21
N SER A 27 -10.19 -6.67 16.77
CA SER A 27 -11.62 -6.94 16.86
C SER A 27 -12.46 -6.01 15.99
N ALA A 28 -12.07 -4.74 15.85
CA ALA A 28 -12.78 -3.70 15.08
C ALA A 28 -14.29 -3.56 15.37
N LYS A 29 -14.78 -4.11 16.50
CA LYS A 29 -16.19 -4.10 16.90
C LYS A 29 -16.70 -2.69 17.19
N GLN A 30 -15.77 -1.77 17.42
CA GLN A 30 -16.01 -0.37 17.75
C GLN A 30 -14.97 0.50 17.02
N ARG A 31 -15.17 1.81 17.06
CA ARG A 31 -14.15 2.80 16.71
C ARG A 31 -13.71 3.56 17.97
N ILE A 32 -12.44 3.94 18.00
CA ILE A 32 -11.92 4.98 18.89
C ILE A 32 -11.91 6.30 18.10
N VAL A 33 -12.34 7.38 18.75
CA VAL A 33 -12.33 8.74 18.19
C VAL A 33 -11.61 9.68 19.13
N VAL A 34 -10.75 10.49 18.55
CA VAL A 34 -10.05 11.58 19.21
C VAL A 34 -10.33 12.87 18.45
N HIS A 35 -10.82 13.87 19.16
CA HIS A 35 -11.03 15.21 18.62
C HIS A 35 -9.92 16.15 19.08
N GLY A 36 -9.25 16.80 18.15
CA GLY A 36 -8.35 17.94 18.44
C GLY A 36 -9.01 19.24 18.01
N VAL A 37 -9.18 20.21 18.91
CA VAL A 37 -9.76 21.52 18.58
C VAL A 37 -8.66 22.57 18.59
N LEU A 38 -8.60 23.39 17.53
CA LEU A 38 -7.65 24.50 17.43
C LEU A 38 -8.00 25.57 18.48
N LYS A 39 -7.07 25.86 19.40
CA LYS A 39 -7.27 26.85 20.48
C LYS A 39 -6.86 28.27 20.13
N THR A 40 -5.94 28.45 19.19
CA THR A 40 -5.44 29.77 18.78
C THR A 40 -6.16 30.24 17.53
N PRO A 41 -6.55 31.52 17.43
CA PRO A 41 -7.13 32.04 16.20
C PRO A 41 -6.17 31.80 15.04
N THR A 42 -6.69 31.18 13.98
CA THR A 42 -5.98 30.92 12.72
C THR A 42 -5.38 32.23 12.23
N ALA A 43 -4.04 32.26 12.04
CA ALA A 43 -3.39 33.37 11.36
C ALA A 43 -4.10 33.59 10.01
N ALA A 44 -4.51 34.83 9.75
CA ALA A 44 -5.33 35.18 8.59
C ALA A 44 -4.82 34.46 7.33
N ALA A 45 -5.68 33.64 6.73
CA ALA A 45 -5.35 32.95 5.50
C ALA A 45 -4.87 34.00 4.49
N ALA A 46 -3.64 33.83 3.99
CA ALA A 46 -3.18 34.59 2.83
C ALA A 46 -4.26 34.47 1.74
N PRO A 47 -4.61 35.54 1.03
CA PRO A 47 -5.64 35.49 0.01
C PRO A 47 -5.24 34.39 -0.99
N VAL A 48 -6.03 33.31 -1.00
CA VAL A 48 -5.97 32.36 -2.10
C VAL A 48 -6.39 33.16 -3.33
N VAL A 49 -5.42 33.42 -4.20
CA VAL A 49 -5.72 33.94 -5.52
C VAL A 49 -6.66 32.91 -6.14
N ALA A 50 -7.93 33.26 -6.26
CA ALA A 50 -8.90 32.45 -6.97
C ALA A 50 -8.51 32.48 -8.45
N THR A 51 -7.58 31.61 -8.83
CA THR A 51 -7.46 31.20 -10.23
C THR A 51 -8.79 30.56 -10.56
N ALA A 52 -9.57 31.22 -11.41
CA ALA A 52 -10.80 30.68 -11.96
C ALA A 52 -10.57 29.22 -12.40
N PRO A 53 -11.51 28.30 -12.13
CA PRO A 53 -11.36 26.93 -12.57
C PRO A 53 -11.32 26.92 -14.11
N SER A 54 -10.13 26.74 -14.68
CA SER A 54 -10.02 26.22 -16.03
C SER A 54 -10.72 24.86 -16.02
N PRO A 55 -11.60 24.56 -16.99
CA PRO A 55 -12.29 23.28 -17.05
C PRO A 55 -11.27 22.15 -16.95
N PRO A 56 -11.43 21.20 -16.02
CA PRO A 56 -10.53 20.07 -15.94
C PRO A 56 -10.65 19.29 -17.24
N THR A 57 -9.58 19.27 -18.03
CA THR A 57 -9.42 18.25 -19.07
C THR A 57 -9.50 16.90 -18.34
N PRO A 58 -10.47 16.03 -18.64
CA PRO A 58 -10.67 14.76 -17.93
C PRO A 58 -9.38 13.95 -17.82
N ASP A 59 -8.51 14.08 -18.83
CA ASP A 59 -7.25 13.35 -18.96
C ASP A 59 -6.24 13.63 -17.84
N LYS A 60 -6.28 14.79 -17.18
CA LYS A 60 -5.31 15.10 -16.09
C LYS A 60 -5.77 14.61 -14.72
N ALA A 61 -7.09 14.59 -14.48
CA ALA A 61 -7.62 14.13 -13.20
C ALA A 61 -7.46 12.61 -13.07
N SER A 62 -7.75 11.85 -14.13
CA SER A 62 -7.50 10.40 -14.16
C SER A 62 -6.02 10.06 -14.04
N ALA A 63 -5.13 10.79 -14.73
CA ALA A 63 -3.68 10.59 -14.62
C ALA A 63 -3.14 10.78 -13.18
N GLN A 64 -3.63 11.79 -12.46
CA GLN A 64 -3.19 12.09 -11.09
C GLN A 64 -3.73 11.09 -10.05
N PHE A 65 -4.89 10.47 -10.27
CA PHE A 65 -5.41 9.38 -9.43
C PHE A 65 -4.77 8.03 -9.75
N ASP A 66 -4.33 7.81 -11.01
CA ASP A 66 -3.53 6.64 -11.41
C ASP A 66 -2.11 6.70 -10.82
N GLU A 67 -1.49 7.89 -10.73
CA GLU A 67 -0.14 8.07 -10.14
C GLU A 67 -0.08 7.79 -8.62
N GLY A 68 -1.21 7.85 -7.89
CA GLY A 68 -1.28 7.53 -6.46
C GLY A 68 -1.60 6.07 -6.15
N GLN A 69 -2.21 5.34 -7.09
CA GLN A 69 -2.50 3.90 -6.98
C GLN A 69 -1.43 3.03 -7.67
N ALA A 70 -0.74 3.59 -8.67
CA ALA A 70 0.45 3.00 -9.24
C ALA A 70 1.60 3.20 -8.25
N GLY A 71 1.69 2.32 -7.25
CA GLY A 71 2.95 2.16 -6.55
C GLY A 71 4.07 2.04 -7.58
N ASP A 72 5.15 2.78 -7.33
CA ASP A 72 6.40 2.87 -8.11
C ASP A 72 6.57 1.76 -9.17
N SER A 73 6.27 2.06 -10.44
CA SER A 73 6.37 1.13 -11.57
C SER A 73 7.74 0.44 -11.68
N LYS A 74 8.78 1.04 -11.09
CA LYS A 74 10.14 0.52 -11.01
C LYS A 74 10.27 -0.65 -10.02
N ALA A 75 9.45 -0.67 -8.98
CA ALA A 75 9.35 -1.79 -8.03
C ALA A 75 8.57 -2.97 -8.64
N LEU A 76 7.58 -2.72 -9.51
CA LEU A 76 6.93 -3.77 -10.29
C LEU A 76 7.93 -4.46 -11.23
N THR A 77 8.79 -3.69 -11.92
CA THR A 77 9.82 -4.27 -12.78
C THR A 77 10.82 -5.10 -11.98
N THR A 78 11.21 -4.62 -10.79
CA THR A 78 12.11 -5.33 -9.89
C THR A 78 11.48 -6.64 -9.38
N SER A 79 10.22 -6.61 -8.96
CA SER A 79 9.50 -7.80 -8.49
C SER A 79 9.32 -8.83 -9.61
N LEU A 80 8.99 -8.37 -10.82
CA LEU A 80 8.87 -9.23 -11.99
C LEU A 80 10.21 -9.86 -12.40
N LEU A 81 11.33 -9.12 -12.26
CA LEU A 81 12.68 -9.62 -12.51
C LEU A 81 13.03 -10.76 -11.55
N PHE A 82 12.76 -10.60 -10.25
CA PHE A 82 13.01 -11.64 -9.27
C PHE A 82 12.09 -12.85 -9.46
N GLY A 83 10.82 -12.64 -9.82
CA GLY A 83 9.89 -13.72 -10.17
C GLY A 83 10.35 -14.53 -11.39
N ALA A 84 10.81 -13.84 -12.44
CA ALA A 84 11.35 -14.47 -13.64
C ALA A 84 12.65 -15.24 -13.34
N ALA A 85 13.53 -14.69 -12.51
CA ALA A 85 14.75 -15.36 -12.06
C ALA A 85 14.43 -16.63 -11.26
N ALA A 86 13.44 -16.59 -10.35
CA ALA A 86 12.98 -17.76 -9.61
C ALA A 86 12.46 -18.86 -10.55
N ALA A 87 11.63 -18.48 -11.54
CA ALA A 87 11.09 -19.41 -12.52
C ALA A 87 12.20 -20.03 -13.39
N ALA A 88 13.22 -19.26 -13.78
CA ALA A 88 14.36 -19.76 -14.53
C ALA A 88 15.19 -20.77 -13.72
N VAL A 89 15.42 -20.50 -12.42
CA VAL A 89 16.11 -21.44 -11.52
C VAL A 89 15.30 -22.72 -11.32
N ALA A 90 13.97 -22.61 -11.16
CA ALA A 90 13.09 -23.76 -11.05
C ALA A 90 13.09 -24.63 -12.32
N LEU A 91 13.06 -24.00 -13.51
CA LEU A 91 13.17 -24.68 -14.79
C LEU A 91 14.53 -25.35 -14.99
N ALA A 92 15.62 -24.67 -14.63
CA ALA A 92 16.96 -25.23 -14.69
C ALA A 92 17.10 -26.45 -13.75
N ALA A 93 16.59 -26.36 -12.52
CA ALA A 93 16.58 -27.47 -11.58
C ALA A 93 15.70 -28.65 -12.08
N TRP A 94 14.57 -28.36 -12.72
CA TRP A 94 13.71 -29.38 -13.33
C TRP A 94 14.39 -30.09 -14.51
N LEU A 95 15.08 -29.35 -15.37
CA LEU A 95 15.84 -29.89 -16.51
C LEU A 95 17.06 -30.70 -16.04
N LEU A 96 17.83 -30.20 -15.07
CA LEU A 96 18.94 -30.94 -14.48
C LEU A 96 18.46 -32.18 -13.70
N GLY A 97 17.33 -32.09 -13.01
CA GLY A 97 16.68 -33.21 -12.32
C GLY A 97 16.07 -34.25 -13.27
N LYS A 98 15.88 -33.89 -14.54
CA LYS A 98 15.50 -34.84 -15.60
C LYS A 98 16.70 -35.62 -16.14
N PHE A 99 17.92 -35.11 -15.96
CA PHE A 99 19.16 -35.70 -16.50
C PHE A 99 20.08 -36.33 -15.43
N LEU A 100 20.03 -35.89 -14.17
CA LEU A 100 20.74 -36.48 -13.04
C LEU A 100 19.78 -37.00 -11.96
N ARG A 101 20.26 -37.94 -11.14
CA ARG A 101 19.50 -38.63 -10.08
C ARG A 101 18.72 -37.63 -9.22
N LYS A 102 17.39 -37.77 -9.19
CA LYS A 102 16.42 -36.71 -8.88
C LYS A 102 16.48 -36.14 -7.45
N TRP A 103 16.95 -36.91 -6.49
CA TRP A 103 16.81 -36.63 -5.06
C TRP A 103 17.64 -35.44 -4.53
N PRO A 104 18.96 -35.33 -4.78
CA PRO A 104 19.77 -34.21 -4.27
C PRO A 104 19.40 -32.85 -4.86
N ILE A 105 18.92 -32.82 -6.10
CA ILE A 105 18.59 -31.56 -6.81
C ILE A 105 17.38 -30.89 -6.19
N TYR A 106 16.32 -31.65 -5.86
CA TYR A 106 15.15 -31.09 -5.19
C TYR A 106 15.49 -30.60 -3.78
N VAL A 107 16.29 -31.34 -3.00
CA VAL A 107 16.69 -30.94 -1.64
C VAL A 107 17.50 -29.64 -1.64
N LEU A 108 18.34 -29.39 -2.67
CA LEU A 108 19.13 -28.17 -2.78
C LEU A 108 18.35 -27.00 -3.40
N ALA A 109 17.42 -27.27 -4.33
CA ALA A 109 16.63 -26.24 -5.00
C ALA A 109 15.55 -25.64 -4.09
N THR A 110 14.93 -26.44 -3.22
CA THR A 110 13.89 -25.97 -2.30
C THR A 110 14.33 -24.81 -1.40
N PRO A 111 15.47 -24.86 -0.68
CA PRO A 111 15.89 -23.73 0.15
C PRO A 111 16.23 -22.48 -0.68
N ALA A 112 16.81 -22.64 -1.87
CA ALA A 112 17.11 -21.50 -2.75
C ALA A 112 15.82 -20.80 -3.24
N ILE A 113 14.80 -21.58 -3.60
CA ILE A 113 13.48 -21.07 -4.01
C ILE A 113 12.78 -20.38 -2.83
N LEU A 114 12.83 -20.97 -1.62
CA LEU A 114 12.24 -20.37 -0.42
C LEU A 114 12.89 -19.03 -0.06
N VAL A 115 14.22 -18.88 -0.23
CA VAL A 115 14.92 -17.61 -0.01
C VAL A 115 14.47 -16.55 -1.03
N LEU A 116 14.33 -16.90 -2.30
CA LEU A 116 13.84 -15.97 -3.34
C LEU A 116 12.39 -15.53 -3.07
N ILE A 117 11.52 -16.46 -2.67
CA ILE A 117 10.14 -16.17 -2.30
C ILE A 117 10.09 -15.29 -1.04
N TRP A 118 10.93 -15.56 -0.04
CA TRP A 118 11.03 -14.75 1.18
C TRP A 118 11.43 -13.31 0.88
N PHE A 119 12.46 -13.09 0.06
CA PHE A 119 12.86 -11.75 -0.34
C PHE A 119 11.73 -11.04 -1.11
N GLY A 120 11.06 -11.73 -2.04
CA GLY A 120 9.88 -11.19 -2.71
C GLY A 120 8.79 -10.76 -1.74
N TYR A 121 8.51 -11.57 -0.72
CA TYR A 121 7.53 -11.25 0.33
C TYR A 121 7.91 -9.99 1.11
N VAL A 122 9.15 -9.85 1.57
CA VAL A 122 9.62 -8.68 2.34
C VAL A 122 9.50 -7.38 1.54
N TYR A 123 9.82 -7.41 0.25
CA TYR A 123 9.66 -6.23 -0.61
C TYR A 123 8.20 -5.91 -0.92
N MET A 124 7.33 -6.92 -0.98
CA MET A 124 5.89 -6.72 -1.18
C MET A 124 5.19 -6.17 0.08
N ASP A 125 5.64 -6.58 1.26
CA ASP A 125 5.14 -6.07 2.55
C ASP A 125 5.50 -4.59 2.77
N ARG A 126 6.62 -4.14 2.18
CA ARG A 126 7.00 -2.72 2.10
C ARG A 126 6.13 -1.90 1.14
N TYR A 127 5.43 -2.57 0.24
CA TYR A 127 4.60 -1.97 -0.80
C TYR A 127 3.15 -1.78 -0.37
N LEU A 128 2.68 -2.60 0.56
CA LEU A 128 1.41 -2.37 1.22
C LEU A 128 1.59 -1.12 2.10
N PRO A 129 0.96 0.03 1.78
CA PRO A 129 0.95 1.15 2.69
C PRO A 129 0.37 0.63 4.01
N THR A 130 1.12 0.79 5.09
CA THR A 130 0.69 0.42 6.43
C THR A 130 -0.57 1.23 6.74
N LEU A 131 -1.73 0.61 6.57
CA LEU A 131 -3.04 1.11 6.99
C LEU A 131 -3.10 1.23 8.52
#